data_AF-A0A0F9EMH1-F1
#
_entry.id   AF-A0A0F9EMH1-F1
#
_cell.length_a   1.000
_cell.length_b   1.000
_cell.length_c   1.000
_cell.angle_alpha   90.00
_cell.angle_beta   90.00
_cell.angle_gamma   90.00
#
_symmetry.space_group_name_H-M   'P 1'
#
loop_
_entity.id
_entity.type
_entity.pdbx_description
1 polymer ?
#
loop_
_entity_poly.entity_id
_entity_poly.type
_entity_poly.pdbx_seq_one_letter_code
_entity_poly.pdbx_strand_id
1 'polypeptide(L)'
;MAISQSHRGWRWNDSNDRLAALVNGTTRLEFRSDTTQIKPTGASGSSVTGLEVSPRFAAGVGGGDLRAILADPVLKASTGDITGQVVAVEANIDFGTSGTRTITGDVSAFSSFLAVPSTMTYSGDISFLRVRSVNVKGWDYFLNVDDANTGLAVVGATMAKDPNTDDEAGYLKILVGSTYYQMAFWASS
;
A
#
# COMPACT_ATOMS: atom_id res chain seq x y z
N MET A 1 26.61 -53.64 5.72
CA MET A 1 26.49 -52.26 6.21
C MET A 1 26.10 -51.39 5.02
N ALA A 2 24.80 -51.08 4.87
CA ALA A 2 24.30 -50.30 3.74
C ALA A 2 24.33 -48.81 4.11
N ILE A 3 25.13 -48.03 3.39
CA ILE A 3 25.18 -46.57 3.53
C ILE A 3 23.95 -46.00 2.82
N SER A 4 23.00 -45.52 3.60
CA SER A 4 21.87 -44.72 3.10
C SER A 4 22.37 -43.33 2.72
N GLN A 5 22.42 -43.02 1.43
CA GLN A 5 22.66 -41.66 0.95
C GLN A 5 21.33 -40.90 0.91
N SER A 6 21.11 -39.99 1.87
CA SER A 6 20.02 -39.04 1.81
C SER A 6 20.34 -37.95 0.78
N HIS A 7 19.88 -38.12 -0.46
CA HIS A 7 19.96 -37.07 -1.47
C HIS A 7 18.93 -35.96 -1.16
N ARG A 8 19.39 -34.88 -0.50
CA ARG A 8 18.72 -33.57 -0.56
C ARG A 8 19.02 -32.92 -1.92
N GLY A 9 18.38 -33.44 -2.96
CA GLY A 9 18.50 -32.92 -4.32
C GLY A 9 17.42 -31.89 -4.59
N TRP A 10 17.82 -30.70 -5.05
CA TRP A 10 16.94 -29.75 -5.72
C TRP A 10 16.53 -30.42 -7.04
N ARG A 11 15.24 -30.74 -7.21
CA ARG A 11 14.71 -31.26 -8.46
C ARG A 11 14.16 -30.08 -9.26
N TRP A 12 14.84 -29.73 -10.34
CA TRP A 12 14.26 -28.94 -11.42
C TRP A 12 13.20 -29.82 -12.09
N ASN A 13 11.97 -29.32 -12.24
CA ASN A 13 10.93 -30.02 -12.99
C ASN A 13 10.69 -29.27 -14.29
N ASP A 14 11.30 -29.77 -15.37
CA ASP A 14 11.40 -29.12 -16.67
C ASP A 14 10.04 -28.97 -17.39
N SER A 15 8.97 -29.55 -16.82
CA SER A 15 7.63 -29.50 -17.39
C SER A 15 6.75 -28.38 -16.82
N ASN A 16 7.19 -27.69 -15.76
CA ASN A 16 6.58 -26.45 -15.26
C ASN A 16 7.69 -25.63 -14.59
N ASP A 17 8.00 -24.43 -15.09
CA ASP A 17 8.94 -23.45 -14.50
C ASP A 17 8.56 -23.05 -13.06
N ARG A 18 8.57 -24.00 -12.13
CA ARG A 18 8.19 -23.85 -10.73
C ARG A 18 9.27 -24.50 -9.89
N LEU A 19 10.15 -23.67 -9.35
CA LEU A 19 11.09 -24.04 -8.29
C LEU A 19 10.29 -24.41 -7.03
N ALA A 20 9.95 -25.69 -6.86
CA ALA A 20 9.32 -26.19 -5.65
C ALA A 20 10.37 -26.82 -4.73
N ALA A 21 10.97 -26.00 -3.86
CA ALA A 21 11.76 -26.52 -2.74
C ALA A 21 10.79 -27.02 -1.65
N LEU A 22 10.47 -28.31 -1.68
CA LEU A 22 9.70 -28.97 -0.62
C LEU A 22 10.63 -29.82 0.24
N VAL A 23 11.05 -29.28 1.39
CA VAL A 23 11.77 -30.07 2.41
C VAL A 23 11.21 -29.72 3.78
N ASN A 24 10.23 -30.51 4.21
CA ASN A 24 9.85 -30.81 5.60
C ASN A 24 10.36 -29.83 6.68
N GLY A 25 9.66 -28.69 6.83
CA GLY A 25 10.03 -27.55 7.68
C GLY A 25 9.89 -26.24 6.88
N THR A 26 9.58 -25.13 7.57
CA THR A 26 9.25 -23.79 7.00
C THR A 26 9.72 -23.58 5.57
N THR A 27 8.79 -23.61 4.60
CA THR A 27 9.10 -23.34 3.19
C THR A 27 9.44 -21.86 3.03
N ARG A 28 10.74 -21.53 3.00
CA ARG A 28 11.23 -20.22 2.61
C ARG A 28 11.62 -20.27 1.14
N LEU A 29 10.77 -19.71 0.28
CA LEU A 29 11.16 -19.35 -1.08
C LEU A 29 11.79 -17.95 -1.02
N GLU A 30 13.06 -17.84 -1.36
CA GLU A 30 13.78 -16.57 -1.34
C GLU A 30 14.13 -16.15 -2.78
N PHE A 31 13.57 -15.02 -3.20
CA PHE A 31 13.98 -14.36 -4.43
C PHE A 31 15.09 -13.37 -4.10
N ARG A 32 16.35 -13.70 -4.43
CA ARG A 32 17.48 -12.77 -4.36
C ARG A 32 17.73 -12.22 -5.76
N SER A 33 17.29 -11.00 -5.99
CA SER A 33 17.56 -10.25 -7.22
C SER A 33 17.63 -8.78 -6.87
N ASP A 34 18.53 -8.06 -7.53
CA ASP A 34 18.65 -6.62 -7.39
C ASP A 34 17.45 -5.88 -8.02
N THR A 35 16.61 -6.59 -8.82
CA THR A 35 15.47 -6.00 -9.55
C THR A 35 14.32 -7.01 -9.77
N THR A 36 13.68 -7.49 -8.70
CA THR A 36 12.50 -8.37 -8.85
C THR A 36 11.31 -7.61 -9.44
N GLN A 37 10.65 -8.20 -10.45
CA GLN A 37 9.42 -7.66 -11.04
C GLN A 37 8.34 -8.74 -11.17
N ILE A 38 7.10 -8.40 -10.82
CA ILE A 38 5.93 -9.30 -10.92
C ILE A 38 4.95 -8.68 -11.92
N LYS A 39 4.56 -9.44 -12.96
CA LYS A 39 3.62 -9.00 -14.02
C LYS A 39 2.60 -10.09 -14.35
N PRO A 40 1.60 -10.34 -13.50
CA PRO A 40 0.58 -11.32 -13.81
C PRO A 40 -0.32 -10.80 -14.93
N THR A 41 -0.73 -11.68 -15.83
CA THR A 41 -1.62 -11.36 -16.94
C THR A 41 -2.77 -12.36 -16.97
N GLY A 42 -3.94 -11.91 -17.41
CA GLY A 42 -5.15 -12.71 -17.48
C GLY A 42 -5.81 -12.64 -18.86
N ALA A 43 -6.55 -13.68 -19.22
CA ALA A 43 -7.42 -13.69 -20.40
C ALA A 43 -8.76 -12.97 -20.13
N SER A 44 -9.58 -12.79 -21.17
CA SER A 44 -10.91 -12.15 -21.03
C SER A 44 -11.77 -12.85 -19.97
N GLY A 45 -12.37 -12.06 -19.09
CA GLY A 45 -13.23 -12.55 -18.00
C GLY A 45 -12.49 -13.10 -16.77
N SER A 46 -11.16 -13.12 -16.76
CA SER A 46 -10.39 -13.57 -15.59
C SER A 46 -10.19 -12.46 -14.56
N SER A 47 -10.10 -12.86 -13.28
CA SER A 47 -9.61 -12.00 -12.20
C SER A 47 -8.11 -12.17 -12.05
N VAL A 48 -7.39 -11.07 -11.87
CA VAL A 48 -5.92 -11.06 -11.76
C VAL A 48 -5.52 -10.41 -10.45
N THR A 49 -4.77 -11.14 -9.61
CA THR A 49 -4.17 -10.62 -8.38
C THR A 49 -2.66 -10.55 -8.55
N GLY A 50 -2.10 -9.36 -8.33
CA GLY A 50 -0.65 -9.11 -8.40
C GLY A 50 0.12 -9.73 -7.24
N LEU A 51 -0.32 -9.41 -6.03
CA LEU A 51 0.28 -9.82 -4.78
C LEU A 51 -0.82 -9.93 -3.72
N GLU A 52 -0.84 -11.06 -3.00
CA GLU A 52 -1.71 -11.26 -1.84
C GLU A 52 -0.86 -11.72 -0.66
N VAL A 53 -0.94 -11.01 0.46
CA VAL A 53 -0.17 -11.32 1.68
C VAL A 53 -1.11 -11.36 2.88
N SER A 54 -1.15 -12.50 3.56
CA SER A 54 -2.06 -12.75 4.70
C SER A 54 -1.33 -13.44 5.86
N PRO A 55 -0.43 -12.73 6.56
CA PRO A 55 0.28 -13.29 7.70
C PRO A 55 -0.74 -13.58 8.81
N ARG A 56 -0.56 -14.67 9.53
CA ARG A 56 -1.44 -15.09 10.63
C ARG A 56 -0.67 -15.94 11.63
N PHE A 57 -1.04 -15.85 12.90
CA PHE A 57 -0.64 -16.86 13.86
C PHE A 57 -1.47 -18.13 13.65
N ALA A 58 -0.89 -19.29 14.00
CA ALA A 58 -1.65 -20.52 14.06
C ALA A 58 -2.72 -20.44 15.17
N ALA A 59 -3.79 -21.22 15.02
CA ALA A 59 -4.83 -21.29 16.05
C ALA A 59 -4.23 -21.66 17.42
N GLY A 60 -4.63 -20.95 18.47
CA GLY A 60 -4.14 -21.16 19.83
C GLY A 60 -2.75 -20.59 20.13
N VAL A 61 -2.11 -19.89 19.19
CA VAL A 61 -0.79 -19.28 19.36
C VAL A 61 -0.89 -17.76 19.26
N GLY A 62 -0.31 -17.05 20.23
CA GLY A 62 -0.08 -15.60 20.17
C GLY A 62 1.35 -15.28 19.74
N GLY A 63 1.61 -14.05 19.33
CA GLY A 63 2.96 -13.56 19.07
C GLY A 63 3.06 -12.05 19.28
N GLY A 64 4.26 -11.50 19.06
CA GLY A 64 4.53 -10.09 19.31
C GLY A 64 3.95 -9.18 18.23
N ASP A 65 4.47 -9.30 17.01
CA ASP A 65 4.10 -8.45 15.88
C ASP A 65 3.60 -9.27 14.69
N LEU A 66 2.58 -8.74 14.00
CA LEU A 66 2.10 -9.26 12.72
C LEU A 66 2.20 -8.15 11.68
N ARG A 67 3.06 -8.33 10.66
CA ARG A 67 3.27 -7.34 9.59
C ARG A 67 3.19 -8.06 8.24
N ALA A 68 2.32 -7.57 7.35
CA ALA A 68 2.17 -8.14 6.02
C ALA A 68 3.24 -7.61 5.06
N ILE A 69 3.32 -6.29 4.92
CA ILE A 69 4.28 -5.61 4.06
C ILE A 69 4.97 -4.53 4.89
N LEU A 70 6.30 -4.50 4.82
CA LEU A 70 7.13 -3.44 5.38
C LEU A 70 7.99 -2.87 4.26
N ALA A 71 7.71 -1.63 3.86
CA ALA A 71 8.52 -0.88 2.92
C ALA A 71 9.39 0.12 3.71
N ASP A 72 10.70 -0.09 3.69
CA ASP A 72 11.67 0.69 4.46
C ASP A 72 12.90 1.00 3.58
N PRO A 73 12.79 1.97 2.66
CA PRO A 73 13.94 2.40 1.87
C PRO A 73 14.98 3.05 2.79
N VAL A 74 16.19 2.50 2.82
CA VAL A 74 17.31 2.98 3.66
C VAL A 74 18.51 3.30 2.79
N LEU A 75 19.01 4.54 2.92
CA LEU A 75 20.27 4.96 2.32
C LEU A 75 21.42 4.54 3.22
N LYS A 76 22.20 3.56 2.78
CA LYS A 76 23.32 2.99 3.56
C LYS A 76 24.69 3.55 3.18
N ALA A 77 24.76 4.44 2.19
CA ALA A 77 26.02 5.03 1.75
C ALA A 77 26.46 6.15 2.70
N SER A 78 27.76 6.22 3.00
CA SER A 78 28.35 7.30 3.81
C SER A 78 28.40 8.65 3.07
N THR A 79 28.32 8.62 1.74
CA THR A 79 28.41 9.77 0.84
C THR A 79 27.61 9.50 -0.44
N GLY A 80 27.09 10.54 -1.08
CA GLY A 80 26.40 10.48 -2.37
C GLY A 80 25.01 11.10 -2.32
N ASP A 81 24.70 11.92 -3.32
CA ASP A 81 23.41 12.59 -3.44
C ASP A 81 22.44 11.73 -4.27
N ILE A 82 21.15 11.80 -3.91
CA ILE A 82 20.08 11.29 -4.76
C ILE A 82 19.57 12.47 -5.58
N THR A 83 19.76 12.40 -6.89
CA THR A 83 19.25 13.40 -7.83
C THR A 83 17.78 13.18 -8.20
N GLY A 84 17.22 12.01 -7.87
CA GLY A 84 15.82 11.64 -8.06
C GLY A 84 15.00 11.64 -6.76
N GLN A 85 13.94 10.84 -6.73
CA GLN A 85 13.01 10.72 -5.59
C GLN A 85 13.27 9.45 -4.78
N VAL A 86 12.97 9.49 -3.48
CA VAL A 86 12.86 8.31 -2.61
C VAL A 86 11.39 8.03 -2.34
N VAL A 87 10.90 6.88 -2.80
CA VAL A 87 9.50 6.45 -2.63
C VAL A 87 9.48 5.06 -1.99
N ALA A 88 8.73 4.91 -0.89
CA ALA A 88 8.58 3.62 -0.23
C ALA A 88 7.51 2.75 -0.90
N VAL A 89 6.37 3.35 -1.22
CA VAL A 89 5.24 2.71 -1.91
C VAL A 89 4.67 3.70 -2.92
N GLU A 90 4.56 3.27 -4.17
CA GLU A 90 3.86 4.00 -5.23
C GLU A 90 2.75 3.11 -5.78
N ALA A 91 1.55 3.68 -5.92
CA ALA A 91 0.41 3.00 -6.53
C ALA A 91 -0.15 3.91 -7.63
N ASN A 92 0.10 3.52 -8.88
CA ASN A 92 -0.43 4.22 -10.05
C ASN A 92 -1.56 3.40 -10.69
N ILE A 93 -2.67 4.06 -11.01
CA ILE A 93 -3.79 3.45 -11.74
C ILE A 93 -3.78 4.04 -13.15
N ASP A 94 -3.23 3.27 -14.09
CA ASP A 94 -3.16 3.61 -15.51
C ASP A 94 -4.09 2.69 -16.32
N PHE A 95 -5.04 3.28 -17.04
CA PHE A 95 -5.99 2.58 -17.91
C PHE A 95 -5.52 2.51 -19.38
N GLY A 96 -4.31 3.00 -19.68
CA GLY A 96 -3.74 3.09 -21.01
C GLY A 96 -4.29 4.26 -21.83
N THR A 97 -3.91 4.30 -23.12
CA THR A 97 -4.05 5.51 -23.96
C THR A 97 -5.27 5.53 -24.89
N SER A 98 -6.09 4.47 -24.97
CA SER A 98 -7.30 4.49 -25.82
C SER A 98 -8.37 3.45 -25.45
N GLY A 99 -9.64 3.86 -25.56
CA GLY A 99 -10.83 2.98 -25.48
C GLY A 99 -11.92 3.48 -24.53
N THR A 100 -13.18 3.19 -24.85
CA THR A 100 -14.31 3.41 -23.94
C THR A 100 -14.45 2.19 -23.04
N ARG A 101 -13.91 2.27 -21.82
CA ARG A 101 -14.09 1.24 -20.79
C ARG A 101 -15.13 1.73 -19.77
N THR A 102 -16.14 0.90 -19.51
CA THR A 102 -17.06 1.14 -18.40
C THR A 102 -16.60 0.30 -17.22
N ILE A 103 -16.23 0.97 -16.12
CA ILE A 103 -15.96 0.34 -14.83
C ILE A 103 -17.19 0.58 -13.96
N THR A 104 -17.91 -0.49 -13.65
CA THR A 104 -19.16 -0.41 -12.86
C THR A 104 -18.94 -0.46 -11.35
N GLY A 105 -17.75 -0.87 -10.91
CA GLY A 105 -17.33 -0.87 -9.50
C GLY A 105 -16.41 0.29 -9.15
N ASP A 106 -15.93 0.29 -7.91
CA ASP A 106 -15.04 1.33 -7.40
C ASP A 106 -13.62 1.21 -7.98
N VAL A 107 -12.99 2.37 -8.21
CA VAL A 107 -11.57 2.48 -8.55
C VAL A 107 -10.87 3.08 -7.33
N SER A 108 -9.92 2.35 -6.74
CA SER A 108 -9.22 2.79 -5.52
C SER A 108 -7.79 2.31 -5.51
N ALA A 109 -6.84 3.21 -5.24
CA ALA A 109 -5.43 2.85 -5.06
C ALA A 109 -5.21 2.15 -3.70
N PHE A 110 -5.95 2.59 -2.68
CA PHE A 110 -6.00 1.96 -1.37
C PHE A 110 -7.46 1.78 -0.96
N SER A 111 -7.81 0.57 -0.56
CA SER A 111 -9.11 0.24 0.06
C SER A 111 -8.84 -0.54 1.33
N SER A 112 -9.51 -0.18 2.41
CA SER A 112 -9.35 -0.83 3.71
C SER A 112 -10.69 -0.99 4.40
N PHE A 113 -10.80 -2.04 5.21
CA PHE A 113 -11.91 -2.24 6.12
C PHE A 113 -11.35 -2.75 7.46
N LEU A 114 -11.97 -2.30 8.55
CA LEU A 114 -11.63 -2.74 9.89
C LEU A 114 -12.68 -3.75 10.37
N ALA A 115 -12.26 -5.00 10.59
CA ALA A 115 -13.11 -6.06 11.10
C ALA A 115 -12.65 -6.51 12.50
N VAL A 116 -12.98 -5.69 13.51
CA VAL A 116 -12.58 -5.93 14.91
C VAL A 116 -13.81 -6.23 15.76
N PRO A 117 -13.86 -7.38 16.48
CA PRO A 117 -14.95 -7.67 17.40
C PRO A 117 -14.97 -6.72 18.61
N SER A 118 -16.15 -6.39 19.11
CA SER A 118 -16.34 -5.56 20.31
C SER A 118 -15.78 -6.16 21.60
N THR A 119 -15.46 -7.46 21.60
CA THR A 119 -14.92 -8.18 22.75
C THR A 119 -13.40 -8.05 22.90
N MET A 120 -12.70 -7.47 21.92
CA MET A 120 -11.25 -7.27 22.01
C MET A 120 -10.92 -5.97 22.75
N THR A 121 -9.90 -6.02 23.61
CA THR A 121 -9.39 -4.85 24.34
C THR A 121 -8.11 -4.35 23.68
N TYR A 122 -8.03 -3.04 23.45
CA TYR A 122 -6.88 -2.37 22.86
C TYR A 122 -6.40 -1.28 23.80
N SER A 123 -5.09 -1.26 24.07
CA SER A 123 -4.45 -0.22 24.89
C SER A 123 -3.88 0.94 24.06
N GLY A 124 -3.96 0.86 22.73
CA GLY A 124 -3.47 1.88 21.80
C GLY A 124 -4.48 2.18 20.70
N ASP A 125 -4.08 3.02 19.75
CA ASP A 125 -4.98 3.53 18.71
C ASP A 125 -5.22 2.54 17.56
N ILE A 126 -6.44 2.60 17.00
CA ILE A 126 -6.77 1.97 15.72
C ILE A 126 -6.81 3.07 14.65
N SER A 127 -5.93 2.98 13.66
CA SER A 127 -5.74 4.03 12.65
C SER A 127 -5.58 3.43 11.26
N PHE A 128 -6.21 4.03 10.24
CA PHE A 128 -5.93 3.72 8.83
C PHE A 128 -4.54 4.18 8.39
N LEU A 129 -4.18 5.43 8.73
CA LEU A 129 -2.87 6.01 8.47
C LEU A 129 -2.28 6.56 9.77
N ARG A 130 -1.05 6.14 10.09
CA ARG A 130 -0.31 6.60 11.27
C ARG A 130 1.06 7.09 10.87
N VAL A 131 1.31 8.37 11.12
CA VAL A 131 2.63 8.98 11.01
C VAL A 131 3.34 8.86 12.35
N ARG A 132 4.56 8.33 12.34
CA ARG A 132 5.39 8.26 13.56
C ARG A 132 6.27 9.50 13.67
N SER A 133 6.72 9.78 14.89
CA SER A 133 7.66 10.90 15.15
C SER A 133 8.98 10.68 14.39
N VAL A 134 9.57 11.78 13.97
CA VAL A 134 10.83 11.84 13.21
C VAL A 134 12.01 12.09 14.16
N ASN A 135 13.21 11.67 13.74
CA ASN A 135 14.41 11.86 14.56
C ASN A 135 15.01 13.29 14.42
N VAL A 136 14.90 13.93 13.25
CA VAL A 136 15.62 15.19 12.98
C VAL A 136 14.76 16.24 12.28
N LYS A 137 14.17 15.93 11.11
CA LYS A 137 13.34 16.88 10.34
C LYS A 137 11.91 16.36 10.21
N GLY A 138 10.94 17.24 10.50
CA GLY A 138 9.52 17.00 10.26
C GLY A 138 9.14 16.94 8.78
N TRP A 139 7.88 16.63 8.53
CA TRP A 139 7.29 16.66 7.19
C TRP A 139 7.00 18.12 6.80
N ASP A 140 7.40 18.51 5.58
CA ASP A 140 7.05 19.83 5.04
C ASP A 140 5.53 19.88 4.71
N TYR A 141 4.96 18.77 4.27
CA TYR A 141 3.53 18.58 4.00
C TYR A 141 3.12 17.13 4.25
N PHE A 142 1.87 16.91 4.68
CA PHE A 142 1.30 15.57 4.89
C PHE A 142 0.65 14.99 3.63
N LEU A 143 0.05 15.85 2.81
CA LEU A 143 -0.56 15.51 1.54
C LEU A 143 -0.12 16.56 0.52
N ASN A 144 0.50 16.12 -0.57
CA ASN A 144 0.72 16.95 -1.75
C ASN A 144 -0.25 16.50 -2.84
N VAL A 145 -1.00 17.45 -3.40
CA VAL A 145 -1.93 17.20 -4.50
C VAL A 145 -1.49 18.06 -5.67
N ASP A 146 -1.00 17.42 -6.72
CA ASP A 146 -0.59 18.14 -7.94
C ASP A 146 -1.85 18.58 -8.71
N ASP A 147 -1.93 19.87 -9.04
CA ASP A 147 -3.12 20.45 -9.66
C ASP A 147 -3.22 20.10 -11.15
N ALA A 148 -4.22 19.27 -11.46
CA ALA A 148 -4.89 19.22 -12.76
C ALA A 148 -6.41 18.95 -12.60
N ASN A 149 -7.02 19.52 -11.55
CA ASN A 149 -8.47 19.78 -11.46
C ASN A 149 -9.49 18.61 -11.39
N THR A 150 -9.29 17.60 -10.54
CA THR A 150 -10.44 16.70 -10.15
C THR A 150 -10.44 16.19 -8.71
N GLY A 151 -9.29 16.05 -8.04
CA GLY A 151 -9.21 15.52 -6.67
C GLY A 151 -9.42 16.55 -5.55
N LEU A 152 -8.89 17.77 -5.74
CA LEU A 152 -9.17 18.93 -4.92
C LEU A 152 -10.22 19.77 -5.66
N ALA A 153 -11.43 19.88 -5.12
CA ALA A 153 -12.45 20.71 -5.74
C ALA A 153 -12.15 22.18 -5.39
N VAL A 154 -11.49 22.88 -6.30
CA VAL A 154 -11.46 24.35 -6.27
C VAL A 154 -12.70 24.81 -7.04
N VAL A 155 -13.78 25.18 -6.34
CA VAL A 155 -14.99 25.69 -6.98
C VAL A 155 -15.44 26.96 -6.28
N GLY A 156 -15.69 27.99 -7.11
CA GLY A 156 -16.11 29.31 -6.68
C GLY A 156 -17.41 29.32 -5.88
N ALA A 157 -17.38 30.15 -4.84
CA ALA A 157 -18.52 30.77 -4.17
C ALA A 157 -19.61 29.78 -3.69
N THR A 158 -19.35 29.02 -2.62
CA THR A 158 -20.35 28.56 -1.61
C THR A 158 -19.71 27.64 -0.57
N MET A 159 -18.52 27.99 -0.10
CA MET A 159 -17.87 27.32 1.02
C MET A 159 -18.17 28.07 2.33
N ALA A 160 -18.09 27.36 3.46
CA ALA A 160 -18.03 28.05 4.75
C ALA A 160 -16.71 28.83 4.79
N LYS A 161 -16.81 30.16 4.69
CA LYS A 161 -15.66 31.05 4.74
C LYS A 161 -14.86 30.87 6.02
N ASP A 162 -13.56 31.14 5.96
CA ASP A 162 -12.77 31.38 7.17
C ASP A 162 -13.53 32.35 8.09
N PRO A 163 -13.82 31.97 9.35
CA PRO A 163 -14.51 32.86 10.28
C PRO A 163 -13.74 34.16 10.58
N ASN A 164 -12.45 34.24 10.23
CA ASN A 164 -11.57 35.36 10.55
C ASN A 164 -11.09 36.17 9.35
N THR A 165 -10.97 35.58 8.16
CA THR A 165 -10.27 36.22 7.02
C THR A 165 -11.14 36.43 5.79
N ASP A 166 -12.37 35.88 5.74
CA ASP A 166 -13.24 35.91 4.55
C ASP A 166 -12.63 35.31 3.25
N ASP A 167 -11.40 34.76 3.32
CA ASP A 167 -10.63 34.22 2.20
C ASP A 167 -10.75 32.68 2.09
N GLU A 168 -10.81 32.17 0.85
CA GLU A 168 -11.02 30.76 0.51
C GLU A 168 -9.82 30.19 -0.27
N ALA A 169 -9.28 29.03 0.16
CA ALA A 169 -8.19 28.34 -0.57
C ALA A 169 -8.59 26.98 -1.17
N GLY A 170 -9.52 26.24 -0.53
CA GLY A 170 -10.04 24.97 -1.05
C GLY A 170 -10.62 24.03 0.01
N TYR A 171 -11.04 22.82 -0.38
CA TYR A 171 -11.51 21.78 0.53
C TYR A 171 -11.29 20.35 0.04
N LEU A 172 -11.17 19.43 0.99
CA LEU A 172 -11.25 17.99 0.75
C LEU A 172 -12.71 17.52 0.85
N LYS A 173 -13.18 16.79 -0.17
CA LYS A 173 -14.48 16.11 -0.14
C LYS A 173 -14.37 14.78 0.60
N ILE A 174 -15.33 14.50 1.48
CA ILE A 174 -15.42 13.25 2.24
C ILE A 174 -16.82 12.67 2.00
N LEU A 175 -16.90 11.46 1.44
CA LEU A 175 -18.18 10.77 1.27
C LEU A 175 -18.44 9.86 2.49
N VAL A 176 -19.59 10.03 3.14
CA VAL A 176 -20.06 9.13 4.21
C VAL A 176 -21.45 8.62 3.82
N GLY A 177 -21.54 7.33 3.52
CA GLY A 177 -22.75 6.75 2.91
C GLY A 177 -23.01 7.38 1.54
N SER A 178 -24.15 8.06 1.39
CA SER A 178 -24.51 8.83 0.19
C SER A 178 -24.37 10.34 0.35
N THR A 179 -23.83 10.81 1.48
CA THR A 179 -23.73 12.24 1.81
C THR A 179 -22.28 12.73 1.71
N TYR A 180 -22.09 13.86 1.04
CA TYR A 180 -20.79 14.53 0.97
C TYR A 180 -20.61 15.53 2.12
N TYR A 181 -19.46 15.44 2.78
CA TYR A 181 -18.94 16.36 3.76
C TYR A 181 -17.71 17.08 3.18
N GLN A 182 -17.34 18.19 3.79
CA GLN A 182 -16.19 19.00 3.38
C GLN A 182 -15.27 19.24 4.57
N MET A 183 -13.97 19.13 4.35
CA MET A 183 -12.93 19.63 5.24
C MET A 183 -12.31 20.85 4.58
N ALA A 184 -12.56 22.03 5.14
CA ALA A 184 -12.03 23.29 4.63
C ALA A 184 -10.53 23.42 4.89
N PHE A 185 -9.82 24.04 3.95
CA PHE A 185 -8.42 24.46 4.10
C PHE A 185 -8.32 25.98 3.99
N TRP A 186 -7.45 26.54 4.82
CA TRP A 186 -7.13 27.97 4.83
C TRP A 186 -5.68 28.16 4.43
N ALA A 187 -5.42 29.13 3.57
CA ALA A 187 -4.05 29.54 3.27
C ALA A 187 -3.57 30.47 4.40
N SER A 188 -2.42 30.16 5.00
CA SER A 188 -1.70 31.14 5.82
C SER A 188 -0.76 31.94 4.91
N SER A 189 -0.91 33.27 4.89
CA SER A 189 0.02 34.19 4.23
C SER A 189 1.35 34.32 4.97
#